data_AF-A0A150GUJ0-F1
#
_entry.id   AF-A0A150GUJ0-F1
#
_cell.length_a   1.000
_cell.length_b   1.000
_cell.length_c   1.000
_cell.angle_alpha   90.00
_cell.angle_beta   90.00
_cell.angle_gamma   90.00
#
_symmetry.space_group_name_H-M   'P 1'
#
loop_
_entity.id
_entity.type
_entity.pdbx_description
1 polymer ?
#
loop_
_entity_poly.entity_id
_entity_poly.type
_entity_poly.pdbx_seq_one_letter_code
_entity_poly.pdbx_strand_id
1 'polypeptide(L)'
;MSKTRPFEYLRLTSLGVIGALVKVDDTDVINFLLSTEIIPLCLRTMEIGTELSKTVATFIVQKILLDDVGLNYICATAERFFAVGAVLGNMVVAQAQMVDQPSQRLLKHIIRCYLRLSDNPRAREALRSCLPELLRNAQFTACLKNDETTRRWLAQLLINVGFPDAAAALGALDVVQPTPMTGA
;
A
#
# COMPACT_ATOMS: atom_id res chain seq x y z
N MET A 1 -15.36 3.78 -24.28
CA MET A 1 -14.98 5.19 -24.40
C MET A 1 -13.47 5.30 -24.34
N SER A 2 -12.86 5.77 -25.42
CA SER A 2 -11.41 5.91 -25.58
C SER A 2 -10.82 6.75 -24.45
N LYS A 3 -10.17 6.11 -23.47
CA LYS A 3 -9.18 6.76 -22.60
C LYS A 3 -8.00 7.10 -23.51
N THR A 4 -8.10 8.22 -24.21
CA THR A 4 -7.13 8.67 -25.19
C THR A 4 -5.80 8.82 -24.49
N ARG A 5 -4.79 8.03 -24.93
CA ARG A 5 -3.41 8.01 -24.41
C ARG A 5 -2.87 9.40 -23.97
N PRO A 6 -3.15 10.52 -24.68
CA PRO A 6 -2.80 11.85 -24.22
C PRO A 6 -3.23 12.22 -22.78
N PHE A 7 -4.46 11.88 -22.37
CA PHE A 7 -4.92 12.18 -21.01
C PHE A 7 -4.26 11.31 -19.94
N GLU A 8 -3.87 10.08 -20.28
CA GLU A 8 -3.12 9.23 -19.34
C GLU A 8 -1.71 9.78 -19.12
N TYR A 9 -1.04 10.21 -20.19
CA TYR A 9 0.25 10.90 -20.08
C TYR A 9 0.14 12.20 -19.30
N LEU A 10 -0.90 13.01 -19.56
CA LEU A 10 -1.12 14.25 -18.81
C LEU A 10 -1.28 13.96 -17.31
N ARG A 11 -2.14 13.00 -16.94
CA ARG A 11 -2.33 12.60 -15.53
C ARG A 11 -1.03 12.13 -14.91
N LEU A 12 -0.27 11.28 -15.60
CA LEU A 12 0.99 10.76 -15.09
C LEU A 12 2.02 11.87 -14.87
N THR A 13 2.17 12.80 -15.81
CA THR A 13 3.07 13.94 -15.68
C THR A 13 2.66 14.85 -14.52
N SER A 14 1.37 15.16 -14.39
CA SER A 14 0.84 15.94 -13.26
C SER A 14 1.08 15.24 -11.92
N LEU A 15 0.82 13.94 -11.83
CA LEU A 15 1.13 13.13 -10.63
C LEU A 15 2.64 13.10 -10.35
N GLY A 16 3.48 13.13 -11.38
CA GLY A 16 4.93 13.23 -11.23
C GLY A 16 5.36 14.52 -10.53
N VAL A 17 4.76 15.66 -10.89
CA VAL A 17 5.02 16.96 -10.23
C VAL A 17 4.59 16.94 -8.77
N ILE A 18 3.37 16.46 -8.48
CA ILE A 18 2.90 16.33 -7.09
C ILE A 18 3.75 15.33 -6.31
N GLY A 19 4.14 14.22 -6.94
CA GLY A 19 5.05 13.22 -6.39
C GLY A 19 6.41 13.81 -6.01
N ALA A 20 6.96 14.70 -6.84
CA ALA A 20 8.19 15.42 -6.52
C ALA A 20 8.00 16.38 -5.34
N LEU A 21 6.86 17.05 -5.27
CA LEU A 21 6.53 17.98 -4.20
C LEU A 21 6.44 17.25 -2.84
N VAL A 22 5.70 16.14 -2.74
CA VAL A 22 5.62 15.37 -1.49
C VAL A 22 6.91 14.65 -1.13
N LYS A 23 7.86 14.50 -2.07
CA LYS A 23 9.12 13.81 -1.82
C LYS A 23 10.03 14.56 -0.84
N VAL A 24 9.86 15.88 -0.69
CA VAL A 24 10.68 16.71 0.19
C VAL A 24 10.37 16.54 1.68
N ASP A 25 9.34 15.77 2.04
CA ASP A 25 8.96 15.49 3.43
C ASP A 25 8.66 16.76 4.26
N ASP A 26 8.05 17.75 3.61
CA ASP A 26 7.68 19.03 4.22
C ASP A 26 6.21 19.01 4.67
N THR A 27 5.97 19.20 5.97
CA THR A 27 4.62 19.24 6.55
C THR A 27 3.78 20.41 6.00
N ASP A 28 4.39 21.53 5.61
CA ASP A 28 3.65 22.66 5.01
C ASP A 28 3.11 22.30 3.62
N VAL A 29 3.88 21.51 2.86
CA VAL A 29 3.41 20.91 1.59
C VAL A 29 2.24 19.97 1.86
N ILE A 30 2.33 19.12 2.89
CA ILE A 30 1.22 18.22 3.24
C ILE A 30 -0.02 19.02 3.64
N ASN A 31 0.09 20.04 4.49
CA ASN A 31 -1.00 20.92 4.86
C ASN A 31 -1.66 21.59 3.66
N PHE A 32 -0.85 22.15 2.76
CA PHE A 32 -1.34 22.73 1.51
C PHE A 32 -2.14 21.70 0.71
N LEU A 33 -1.58 20.50 0.52
CA LEU A 33 -2.22 19.41 -0.22
C LEU A 33 -3.53 18.95 0.44
N LEU A 34 -3.59 18.85 1.77
CA LEU A 34 -4.80 18.48 2.51
C LEU A 34 -5.93 19.51 2.40
N SER A 35 -5.60 20.78 2.16
CA SER A 35 -6.60 21.82 1.87
C SER A 35 -7.25 21.68 0.48
N THR A 36 -6.71 20.79 -0.36
CA THR A 36 -7.20 20.49 -1.71
C THR A 36 -7.86 19.11 -1.79
N GLU A 37 -8.44 18.78 -2.94
CA GLU A 37 -9.04 17.45 -3.22
C GLU A 37 -8.01 16.38 -3.65
N ILE A 38 -6.75 16.50 -3.24
CA ILE A 38 -5.69 15.59 -3.69
C ILE A 38 -5.92 14.13 -3.28
N ILE A 39 -6.45 13.89 -2.07
CA ILE A 39 -6.70 12.54 -1.56
C ILE A 39 -7.79 11.86 -2.39
N PRO A 40 -9.01 12.43 -2.56
CA PRO A 40 -10.02 11.88 -3.45
C PRO A 40 -9.51 11.62 -4.88
N LEU A 41 -8.73 12.55 -5.45
CA LEU A 41 -8.15 12.41 -6.79
C LEU A 41 -7.16 11.23 -6.87
N CYS A 42 -6.31 11.09 -5.87
CA CYS A 42 -5.34 10.00 -5.78
C CYS A 42 -6.04 8.65 -5.58
N LEU A 43 -7.03 8.57 -4.70
CA LEU A 43 -7.84 7.36 -4.48
C LEU A 43 -8.55 6.91 -5.76
N ARG A 44 -9.15 7.84 -6.52
CA ARG A 44 -9.73 7.52 -7.83
C ARG A 44 -8.67 7.00 -8.81
N THR A 45 -7.49 7.60 -8.83
CA THR A 45 -6.39 7.15 -9.71
C THR A 45 -5.87 5.76 -9.31
N MET A 46 -5.76 5.49 -8.01
CA MET A 46 -5.39 4.20 -7.44
C MET A 46 -6.36 3.08 -7.84
N GLU A 47 -7.65 3.40 -7.97
CA GLU A 47 -8.68 2.44 -8.36
C GLU A 47 -8.68 2.15 -9.87
N ILE A 48 -8.74 3.20 -10.73
CA ILE A 48 -9.01 3.04 -12.17
C ILE A 48 -7.86 3.42 -13.12
N GLY A 49 -6.70 3.81 -12.58
CA GLY A 49 -5.52 4.23 -13.35
C GLY A 49 -4.72 3.08 -13.97
N THR A 50 -3.72 3.42 -14.79
CA THR A 50 -2.69 2.46 -15.24
C THR A 50 -1.80 2.04 -14.07
N GLU A 51 -1.10 0.91 -14.15
CA GLU A 51 -0.23 0.44 -13.07
C GLU A 51 0.77 1.51 -12.61
N LEU A 52 1.39 2.22 -13.55
CA LEU A 52 2.32 3.30 -13.24
C LEU A 52 1.63 4.48 -12.54
N SER A 53 0.44 4.89 -13.01
CA SER A 53 -0.33 5.95 -12.36
C SER A 53 -0.79 5.56 -10.96
N LYS A 54 -1.20 4.30 -10.77
CA LYS A 54 -1.54 3.73 -9.46
C LYS A 54 -0.34 3.77 -8.52
N THR A 55 0.85 3.43 -9.01
CA THR A 55 2.09 3.47 -8.24
C THR A 55 2.39 4.88 -7.76
N VAL A 56 2.36 5.88 -8.65
CA VAL A 56 2.64 7.27 -8.26
C VAL A 56 1.55 7.83 -7.33
N ALA A 57 0.27 7.57 -7.60
CA ALA A 57 -0.82 8.01 -6.73
C ALA A 57 -0.75 7.37 -5.33
N THR A 58 -0.41 6.08 -5.25
CA THR A 58 -0.22 5.39 -3.95
C THR A 58 1.00 5.96 -3.22
N PHE A 59 2.07 6.28 -3.93
CA PHE A 59 3.23 6.95 -3.34
C PHE A 59 2.87 8.33 -2.75
N ILE A 60 2.03 9.12 -3.43
CA ILE A 60 1.55 10.41 -2.90
C ILE A 60 0.75 10.20 -1.60
N VAL A 61 -0.23 9.29 -1.62
CA VAL A 61 -1.04 8.96 -0.43
C VAL A 61 -0.16 8.41 0.70
N GLN A 62 0.85 7.61 0.37
CA GLN A 62 1.83 7.13 1.34
C GLN A 62 2.56 8.30 2.00
N LYS A 63 3.08 9.28 1.24
CA LYS A 63 3.81 10.42 1.81
C LYS A 63 2.90 11.29 2.68
N ILE A 64 1.64 11.47 2.30
CA ILE A 64 0.63 12.12 3.16
C ILE A 64 0.44 11.34 4.46
N LEU A 65 0.26 10.02 4.40
CA LEU A 65 0.10 9.18 5.60
C LEU A 65 1.32 9.18 6.51
N LEU A 66 2.53 9.28 5.95
CA LEU A 66 3.77 9.29 6.73
C LEU A 66 3.87 10.52 7.63
N ASP A 67 3.35 11.66 7.18
CA ASP A 67 3.22 12.87 7.98
C ASP A 67 2.13 12.73 9.05
N ASP A 68 2.38 13.23 10.25
CA ASP A 68 1.44 13.13 11.37
C ASP A 68 0.14 13.90 11.11
N VAL A 69 0.20 15.04 10.42
CA VAL A 69 -1.00 15.82 10.06
C VAL A 69 -1.84 15.05 9.06
N GLY A 70 -1.20 14.45 8.05
CA GLY A 70 -1.89 13.63 7.05
C GLY A 70 -2.51 12.37 7.64
N LEU A 71 -1.81 11.65 8.53
CA LEU A 71 -2.38 10.51 9.25
C LEU A 71 -3.61 10.92 10.07
N ASN A 72 -3.49 11.99 10.85
CA ASN A 72 -4.59 12.49 11.67
C ASN A 72 -5.78 12.93 10.81
N TYR A 73 -5.54 13.57 9.67
CA TYR A 73 -6.59 13.97 8.73
C TYR A 73 -7.38 12.77 8.19
N ILE A 74 -6.67 11.70 7.78
CA ILE A 74 -7.29 10.48 7.23
C ILE A 74 -8.04 9.70 8.32
N CYS A 75 -7.47 9.60 9.52
CA CYS A 75 -8.07 8.90 10.65
C CYS A 75 -9.06 9.75 11.46
N ALA A 76 -9.30 11.01 11.08
CA ALA A 76 -10.22 11.90 11.79
C ALA A 76 -11.65 11.35 11.82
N THR A 77 -12.13 10.86 10.67
CA THR A 77 -13.47 10.30 10.52
C THR A 77 -13.40 8.87 9.98
N ALA A 78 -14.40 8.06 10.34
CA ALA A 78 -14.52 6.69 9.85
C ALA A 78 -14.65 6.66 8.32
N GLU A 79 -15.41 7.60 7.74
CA GLU A 79 -15.60 7.70 6.29
C GLU A 79 -14.28 7.85 5.52
N ARG A 80 -13.41 8.77 5.95
CA ARG A 80 -12.10 8.98 5.32
C ARG A 80 -11.20 7.75 5.44
N PHE A 81 -11.16 7.15 6.63
CA PHE A 81 -10.41 5.93 6.87
C PHE A 81 -10.89 4.78 5.98
N PHE A 82 -12.20 4.51 5.95
CA PHE A 82 -12.78 3.43 5.15
C PHE A 82 -12.66 3.68 3.65
N ALA A 83 -12.72 4.93 3.18
CA ALA A 83 -12.46 5.26 1.79
C ALA A 83 -11.05 4.86 1.37
N VAL A 84 -10.03 5.20 2.18
CA VAL A 84 -8.64 4.80 1.92
C VAL A 84 -8.47 3.28 2.05
N GLY A 85 -9.01 2.68 3.11
CA GLY A 85 -8.92 1.23 3.35
C GLY A 85 -9.56 0.38 2.26
N ALA A 86 -10.75 0.78 1.77
CA ALA A 86 -11.44 0.07 0.70
C ALA A 86 -10.64 0.10 -0.61
N VAL A 87 -10.09 1.25 -0.99
CA VAL A 87 -9.26 1.36 -2.20
C VAL A 87 -7.99 0.53 -2.07
N LEU A 88 -7.28 0.60 -0.93
CA LEU A 88 -6.10 -0.22 -0.69
C LEU A 88 -6.43 -1.73 -0.74
N GLY A 89 -7.56 -2.14 -0.15
CA GLY A 89 -8.02 -3.53 -0.18
C GLY A 89 -8.31 -4.02 -1.59
N ASN A 90 -9.05 -3.23 -2.38
CA ASN A 90 -9.34 -3.52 -3.78
C ASN A 90 -8.05 -3.64 -4.62
N MET A 91 -7.04 -2.81 -4.32
CA MET A 91 -5.75 -2.91 -5.00
C MET A 91 -5.03 -4.21 -4.68
N VAL A 92 -5.04 -4.67 -3.42
CA VAL A 92 -4.44 -5.97 -3.05
C VAL A 92 -5.14 -7.11 -3.79
N VAL A 93 -6.47 -7.11 -3.84
CA VAL A 93 -7.25 -8.12 -4.58
C VAL A 93 -6.91 -8.09 -6.07
N ALA A 94 -6.84 -6.89 -6.66
CA ALA A 94 -6.47 -6.74 -8.07
C ALA A 94 -5.04 -7.25 -8.36
N GLN A 95 -4.09 -7.10 -7.42
CA GLN A 95 -2.74 -7.65 -7.57
C GLN A 95 -2.74 -9.19 -7.61
N ALA A 96 -3.59 -9.84 -6.82
CA ALA A 96 -3.69 -11.31 -6.79
C ALA A 96 -4.31 -11.90 -8.08
N GLN A 97 -5.05 -11.08 -8.83
CA GLN A 97 -5.71 -11.49 -10.09
C GLN A 97 -4.86 -11.21 -11.33
N MET A 98 -3.68 -10.61 -11.19
CA MET A 98 -2.81 -10.34 -12.32
C MET A 98 -2.26 -11.65 -12.90
N VAL A 99 -2.34 -11.78 -14.23
CA VAL A 99 -1.77 -12.93 -14.96
C VAL A 99 -0.24 -12.88 -14.90
N ASP A 100 0.31 -11.67 -15.00
CA ASP A 100 1.72 -11.38 -14.72
C ASP A 100 1.95 -11.29 -13.21
N GLN A 101 3.17 -11.58 -12.76
CA GLN A 101 3.55 -11.53 -11.35
C GLN A 101 3.13 -10.17 -10.72
N PRO A 102 2.62 -10.14 -9.48
CA PRO A 102 2.17 -8.91 -8.83
C PRO A 102 3.27 -7.84 -8.79
N SER A 103 2.87 -6.59 -8.93
CA SER A 103 3.75 -5.42 -8.95
C SER A 103 4.32 -5.17 -7.55
N GLN A 104 5.58 -5.59 -7.34
CA GLN A 104 6.29 -5.42 -6.07
C GLN A 104 6.38 -3.95 -5.64
N ARG A 105 6.53 -3.02 -6.60
CA ARG A 105 6.60 -1.58 -6.33
C ARG A 105 5.29 -1.05 -5.76
N LEU A 106 4.17 -1.43 -6.38
CA LEU A 106 2.85 -1.01 -5.92
C LEU A 106 2.53 -1.62 -4.55
N LEU A 107 2.79 -2.93 -4.40
CA LEU A 107 2.52 -3.65 -3.16
C LEU A 107 3.35 -3.09 -1.98
N LYS A 108 4.60 -2.69 -2.23
CA LYS A 108 5.43 -1.98 -1.24
C LYS A 108 4.76 -0.72 -0.71
N HIS A 109 4.22 0.13 -1.58
CA HIS A 109 3.52 1.34 -1.16
C HIS A 109 2.23 1.02 -0.39
N ILE A 110 1.44 0.04 -0.85
CA ILE A 110 0.22 -0.41 -0.16
C ILE A 110 0.52 -0.88 1.26
N ILE A 111 1.52 -1.76 1.43
CA ILE A 111 1.92 -2.28 2.74
C ILE A 111 2.39 -1.15 3.65
N ARG A 112 3.16 -0.19 3.10
CA ARG A 112 3.63 0.96 3.89
C ARG A 112 2.49 1.87 4.36
N CYS A 113 1.44 2.05 3.54
CA CYS A 113 0.22 2.76 3.93
C CYS A 113 -0.51 2.06 5.07
N TYR A 114 -0.74 0.74 4.97
CA TYR A 114 -1.40 -0.02 6.04
C TYR A 114 -0.59 0.00 7.34
N LEU A 115 0.73 -0.19 7.26
CA LEU A 115 1.60 -0.09 8.42
C LEU A 115 1.44 1.27 9.12
N ARG A 116 1.45 2.35 8.35
CA ARG A 116 1.30 3.69 8.90
C ARG A 116 -0.09 3.94 9.50
N LEU A 117 -1.15 3.43 8.86
CA LEU A 117 -2.50 3.47 9.42
C LEU A 117 -2.59 2.72 10.76
N SER A 118 -1.82 1.63 10.93
CA SER A 118 -1.79 0.87 12.19
C SER A 118 -1.15 1.63 13.37
N ASP A 119 -0.48 2.75 13.13
CA ASP A 119 0.05 3.61 14.20
C ASP A 119 -1.08 4.38 14.90
N ASN A 120 -2.19 4.65 14.21
CA ASN A 120 -3.36 5.28 14.82
C ASN A 120 -4.21 4.24 15.57
N PRO A 121 -4.48 4.40 16.88
CA PRO A 121 -5.19 3.39 17.67
C PRO A 121 -6.58 3.01 17.13
N ARG A 122 -7.34 3.98 16.61
CA ARG A 122 -8.69 3.76 16.06
C ARG A 122 -8.63 2.99 14.75
N ALA A 123 -7.73 3.39 13.85
CA ALA A 123 -7.50 2.71 12.59
C ALA A 123 -6.96 1.29 12.82
N ARG A 124 -6.03 1.09 13.76
CA ARG A 124 -5.49 -0.22 14.14
C ARG A 124 -6.58 -1.19 14.56
N GLU A 125 -7.54 -0.73 15.37
CA GLU A 125 -8.68 -1.56 15.77
C GLU A 125 -9.51 -1.97 14.55
N ALA A 126 -9.86 -1.02 13.69
CA ALA A 126 -10.63 -1.32 12.48
C ALA A 126 -9.89 -2.26 11.53
N LEU A 127 -8.56 -2.11 11.40
CA LEU A 127 -7.72 -2.96 10.56
C LEU A 127 -7.71 -4.42 11.00
N ARG A 128 -7.97 -4.73 12.28
CA ARG A 128 -8.11 -6.14 12.70
C ARG A 128 -9.22 -6.87 11.96
N SER A 129 -10.29 -6.15 11.62
CA SER A 129 -11.46 -6.71 10.92
C SER A 129 -11.42 -6.49 9.41
N CYS A 130 -10.76 -5.44 8.91
CA CYS A 130 -10.80 -5.08 7.49
C CYS A 130 -9.48 -5.30 6.71
N LEU A 131 -8.39 -5.74 7.35
CA LEU A 131 -7.15 -6.03 6.65
C LEU A 131 -7.35 -7.20 5.66
N PRO A 132 -7.01 -7.03 4.36
CA PRO A 132 -7.17 -8.08 3.36
C PRO A 132 -6.46 -9.38 3.74
N GLU A 133 -7.18 -10.51 3.68
CA GLU A 133 -6.65 -11.84 4.02
C GLU A 133 -5.45 -12.24 3.13
N LEU A 134 -5.41 -11.73 1.90
CA LEU A 134 -4.28 -11.92 0.97
C LEU A 134 -2.94 -11.46 1.57
N LEU A 135 -2.93 -10.41 2.41
CA LEU A 135 -1.70 -9.95 3.08
C LEU A 135 -1.23 -10.90 4.18
N ARG A 136 -2.07 -11.86 4.60
CA ARG A 136 -1.73 -12.94 5.55
C ARG A 136 -1.38 -14.23 4.83
N ASN A 137 -1.62 -14.31 3.53
CA ASN A 137 -1.41 -15.52 2.73
C ASN A 137 0.06 -15.62 2.29
N ALA A 138 0.74 -16.67 2.75
CA ALA A 138 2.15 -16.92 2.45
C ALA A 138 2.44 -16.98 0.93
N GLN A 139 1.57 -17.60 0.13
CA GLN A 139 1.74 -17.72 -1.32
C GLN A 139 1.68 -16.36 -2.01
N PHE A 140 0.73 -15.50 -1.63
CA PHE A 140 0.64 -14.15 -2.17
C PHE A 140 1.88 -13.33 -1.77
N THR A 141 2.29 -13.41 -0.51
CA THR A 141 3.44 -12.65 0.01
C THR A 141 4.79 -13.17 -0.47
N ALA A 142 4.86 -14.35 -1.10
CA ALA A 142 6.11 -14.91 -1.64
C ALA A 142 6.74 -14.02 -2.73
N CYS A 143 5.95 -13.17 -3.40
CA CYS A 143 6.49 -12.17 -4.33
C CYS A 143 7.42 -11.15 -3.65
N LEU A 144 7.36 -11.00 -2.33
CA LEU A 144 8.17 -10.10 -1.53
C LEU A 144 9.52 -10.70 -1.11
N LYS A 145 9.84 -11.94 -1.50
CA LYS A 145 11.06 -12.67 -1.07
C LYS A 145 12.39 -11.95 -1.36
N ASN A 146 12.41 -11.03 -2.32
CA ASN A 146 13.60 -10.24 -2.65
C ASN A 146 13.59 -8.82 -2.05
N ASP A 147 12.51 -8.40 -1.38
CA ASP A 147 12.41 -7.10 -0.70
C ASP A 147 12.21 -7.29 0.81
N GLU A 148 13.33 -7.45 1.53
CA GLU A 148 13.34 -7.61 2.98
C GLU A 148 12.70 -6.45 3.73
N THR A 149 12.82 -5.23 3.20
CA THR A 149 12.27 -4.04 3.85
C THR A 149 10.74 -4.12 3.88
N THR A 150 10.14 -4.47 2.74
CA THR A 150 8.70 -4.65 2.63
C THR A 150 8.20 -5.84 3.47
N ARG A 151 8.97 -6.94 3.54
CA ARG A 151 8.65 -8.07 4.44
C ARG A 151 8.62 -7.65 5.90
N ARG A 152 9.63 -6.90 6.37
CA ARG A 152 9.67 -6.37 7.75
C ARG A 152 8.48 -5.45 8.03
N TRP A 153 8.11 -4.59 7.09
CA TRP A 153 6.93 -3.73 7.23
C TRP A 153 5.63 -4.54 7.34
N LEU A 154 5.49 -5.59 6.53
CA LEU A 154 4.31 -6.46 6.60
C LEU A 154 4.27 -7.24 7.92
N ALA A 155 5.39 -7.81 8.36
CA ALA A 155 5.46 -8.51 9.65
C ALA A 155 5.08 -7.57 10.81
N GLN A 156 5.60 -6.34 10.84
CA GLN A 156 5.24 -5.36 11.86
C GLN A 156 3.75 -4.99 11.82
N LEU A 157 3.20 -4.79 10.62
CA LEU A 157 1.76 -4.53 10.44
C LEU A 157 0.93 -5.67 11.03
N LEU A 158 1.25 -6.92 10.68
CA LEU A 158 0.53 -8.10 11.16
C LEU A 158 0.60 -8.22 12.69
N ILE A 159 1.76 -7.93 13.30
CA ILE A 159 1.90 -7.86 14.77
C ILE A 159 0.98 -6.78 15.34
N ASN A 160 0.99 -5.57 14.78
CA ASN A 160 0.19 -4.44 15.26
C ASN A 160 -1.32 -4.75 15.24
N VAL A 161 -1.79 -5.49 14.24
CA VAL A 161 -3.20 -5.84 14.09
C VAL A 161 -3.58 -7.19 14.70
N GLY A 162 -2.66 -7.87 15.39
CA GLY A 162 -2.97 -9.08 16.16
C GLY A 162 -2.89 -10.40 15.38
N PHE A 163 -2.07 -10.48 14.34
CA PHE A 163 -1.77 -11.71 13.58
C PHE A 163 -0.28 -12.13 13.70
N PRO A 164 0.22 -12.43 14.91
CA PRO A 164 1.63 -12.79 15.11
C PRO A 164 2.03 -14.08 14.38
N ASP A 165 1.13 -15.05 14.23
CA ASP A 165 1.43 -16.32 13.54
C ASP A 165 1.70 -16.09 12.04
N ALA A 166 0.90 -15.23 11.40
CA ALA A 166 1.12 -14.84 10.01
C ALA A 166 2.42 -14.03 9.85
N ALA A 167 2.78 -13.21 10.85
CA ALA A 167 4.06 -12.49 10.86
C ALA A 167 5.25 -13.45 10.98
N ALA A 168 5.15 -14.48 11.82
CA ALA A 168 6.18 -15.51 11.98
C ALA A 168 6.39 -16.31 10.69
N ALA A 169 5.29 -16.66 9.98
CA ALA A 169 5.35 -17.36 8.71
C ALA A 169 6.14 -16.61 7.62
N LEU A 170 6.14 -15.26 7.65
CA LEU A 170 6.93 -14.45 6.70
C LEU A 170 8.44 -14.60 6.90
N GLY A 171 8.89 -14.87 8.13
CA GLY A 171 10.30 -15.17 8.44
C GLY A 171 10.69 -16.62 8.16
N ALA A 172 9.74 -17.54 8.20
CA ALA A 172 9.96 -18.97 7.95
C ALA A 172 10.12 -19.32 6.46
N LEU A 173 9.76 -18.41 5.54
CA LEU A 173 9.93 -18.59 4.08
C LEU A 173 11.40 -18.80 3.66
N ASP A 174 12.36 -18.44 4.52
CA ASP A 174 13.80 -18.64 4.28
C ASP A 174 14.29 -20.07 4.66
N VAL A 175 13.43 -20.93 5.22
CA VAL A 175 13.84 -22.24 5.80
C VAL A 175 13.46 -23.47 4.94
N VAL A 176 12.71 -23.31 3.84
CA VAL A 176 12.28 -24.46 3.02
C VAL A 176 13.09 -24.59 1.73
N GLN A 177 14.18 -25.35 1.80
CA GLN A 177 14.48 -26.50 0.90
C GLN A 177 15.76 -27.23 1.37
N PRO A 178 15.67 -28.43 1.99
CA PRO A 178 16.67 -29.46 1.77
C PRO A 178 16.33 -30.15 0.45
N THR A 179 17.25 -30.06 -0.50
CA THR A 179 17.28 -30.88 -1.71
C THR A 179 17.07 -32.36 -1.34
N PRO A 180 16.22 -33.13 -2.04
CA PRO A 180 16.20 -34.57 -1.86
C PRO A 180 17.56 -35.11 -2.31
N MET A 181 18.33 -35.63 -1.36
CA MET A 181 19.52 -36.44 -1.65
C MET A 181 19.03 -37.74 -2.30
N THR A 182 18.99 -37.78 -3.63
CA THR A 182 18.95 -39.04 -4.37
C THR A 182 20.29 -39.74 -4.18
N GLY A 183 20.28 -40.82 -3.40
CA GLY A 183 21.47 -41.63 -3.15
C GLY A 183 21.11 -42.99 -2.57
N ALA A 184 20.70 -43.92 -3.43
CA ALA A 184 21.03 -45.35 -3.41
C ALA A 184 20.54 -45.99 -4.72
#